data_AF-A0A2M8KZF4-F1
#
_entry.id   AF-A0A2M8KZF4-F1
#
_cell.length_a   1.000
_cell.length_b   1.000
_cell.length_c   1.000
_cell.angle_alpha   90.00
_cell.angle_beta   90.00
_cell.angle_gamma   90.00
#
_symmetry.space_group_name_H-M   'P 1'
#
loop_
_entity.id
_entity.type
_entity.pdbx_description
1 polymer ?
#
loop_
_entity_poly.entity_id
_entity_poly.type
_entity_poly.pdbx_seq_one_letter_code
_entity_poly.pdbx_strand_id
1 'polypeptide(L)'
;MPRVYIKYLIIGAFCALVSAVFVAVKVSFVQAEDIFLIEPADMSQTSTRDQRVNQRKAELKVQINEQSLKNLAARCEKVQKVVVTLKTRDEKVLIARHDFYIGSANKLNYIVENLKKRDISTASVETASQPFTTAVNKYLVDAGSYKTAIDDLAAMSCSKDTTGLRATILSAQQLRAQLASDVKNVKATFVQIKAAVEQAKKMLPKAGS
;
A
#
# COMPACT_ATOMS: atom_id res chain seq x y z
N MET A 1 25.22 -44.91 33.21
CA MET A 1 23.85 -45.42 32.92
C MET A 1 23.58 -45.29 31.42
N PRO A 2 22.80 -46.22 30.83
CA PRO A 2 23.22 -46.96 29.65
C PRO A 2 22.69 -46.42 28.31
N ARG A 3 23.40 -46.89 27.27
CA ARG A 3 23.11 -46.87 25.84
C ARG A 3 21.77 -47.52 25.51
N VAL A 4 21.05 -46.99 24.53
CA VAL A 4 20.12 -47.77 23.70
C VAL A 4 20.42 -47.49 22.23
N TYR A 5 20.93 -48.54 21.58
CA TYR A 5 21.06 -48.72 20.14
C TYR A 5 19.68 -49.02 19.54
N ILE A 6 19.36 -48.46 18.37
CA ILE A 6 18.43 -49.10 17.43
C ILE A 6 19.07 -49.09 16.03
N LYS A 7 19.45 -50.30 15.60
CA LYS A 7 19.85 -50.70 14.24
C LYS A 7 18.61 -51.23 13.51
N TYR A 8 18.33 -50.74 12.30
CA TYR A 8 17.71 -51.45 11.16
C TYR A 8 18.01 -50.52 9.95
N LEU A 9 18.80 -50.81 8.93
CA LEU A 9 19.06 -51.99 8.08
C LEU A 9 17.80 -52.52 7.40
N ILE A 10 17.39 -51.84 6.33
CA ILE A 10 16.66 -52.42 5.21
C ILE A 10 17.38 -52.02 3.93
N ILE A 11 18.08 -53.00 3.36
CA ILE A 11 18.56 -53.03 2.00
C ILE A 11 17.36 -53.42 1.14
N GLY A 12 16.99 -52.55 0.20
CA GLY A 12 15.96 -52.82 -0.79
C GLY A 12 16.43 -52.30 -2.14
N ALA A 13 17.03 -53.19 -2.91
CA ALA A 13 17.38 -52.97 -4.31
C ALA A 13 16.10 -52.67 -5.12
N PHE A 14 16.07 -51.51 -5.79
CA PHE A 14 15.17 -51.29 -6.92
C PHE A 14 16.00 -50.82 -8.11
N CYS A 15 16.34 -51.81 -8.93
CA CYS A 15 16.81 -51.65 -10.29
C CYS A 15 15.67 -51.08 -11.15
N ALA A 16 16.05 -50.23 -12.10
CA ALA A 16 15.37 -49.96 -13.36
C ALA A 16 13.96 -49.35 -13.28
N LEU A 17 13.89 -48.03 -13.50
CA LEU A 17 13.12 -47.48 -14.62
C LEU A 17 13.55 -46.03 -14.84
N VAL A 18 14.39 -45.85 -15.86
CA VAL A 18 14.64 -44.58 -16.53
C VAL A 18 13.34 -44.22 -17.27
N SER A 19 12.37 -43.67 -16.54
CA SER A 19 11.28 -42.92 -17.14
C SER A 19 11.78 -41.49 -17.24
N ALA A 20 12.09 -41.06 -18.46
CA ALA A 20 12.24 -39.66 -18.79
C ALA A 20 10.93 -38.95 -18.46
N VAL A 21 10.77 -38.52 -17.21
CA VAL A 21 9.76 -37.55 -16.82
C VAL A 21 10.21 -36.24 -17.44
N PHE A 22 9.85 -36.04 -18.71
CA PHE A 22 9.59 -34.69 -19.20
C PHE A 22 8.48 -34.14 -18.30
N VAL A 23 8.87 -33.55 -17.17
CA VAL A 23 8.03 -32.59 -16.47
C VAL A 23 7.85 -31.51 -17.52
N ALA A 24 6.73 -31.57 -18.23
CA ALA A 24 6.22 -30.45 -18.98
C ALA A 24 6.03 -29.34 -17.95
N VAL A 25 7.10 -28.59 -17.69
CA VAL A 25 7.05 -27.32 -17.01
C VAL A 25 6.15 -26.50 -17.93
N LYS A 26 4.86 -26.48 -17.62
CA LYS A 26 3.96 -25.48 -18.15
C LYS A 26 4.55 -24.17 -17.67
N VAL A 27 5.42 -23.59 -18.50
CA VAL A 27 5.84 -22.21 -18.36
C VAL A 27 4.56 -21.44 -18.59
N SER A 28 3.81 -21.19 -17.51
CA SER A 28 2.74 -20.22 -17.54
C SER A 28 3.39 -18.94 -18.01
N PHE A 29 3.12 -18.57 -19.26
CA PHE A 29 3.42 -17.24 -19.76
C PHE A 29 2.64 -16.30 -18.83
N VAL A 30 3.33 -15.73 -17.85
CA VAL A 30 2.80 -14.63 -17.05
C VAL A 30 2.61 -13.51 -18.06
N GLN A 31 1.36 -13.31 -18.49
CA GLN A 31 1.03 -12.13 -19.28
C GLN A 31 1.44 -10.94 -18.45
N ALA A 32 2.23 -10.05 -19.06
CA ALA A 32 2.62 -8.80 -18.44
C ALA A 32 1.34 -8.01 -18.18
N GLU A 33 0.89 -7.98 -16.93
CA GLU A 33 -0.18 -7.07 -16.52
C GLU A 33 0.40 -5.66 -16.54
N ASP A 34 -0.26 -4.78 -17.27
CA ASP A 34 0.08 -3.36 -17.25
C ASP A 34 0.02 -2.84 -15.81
N ILE A 35 0.98 -1.98 -15.44
CA ILE A 35 0.98 -1.34 -14.12
C ILE A 35 -0.22 -0.39 -14.07
N PHE A 36 -1.34 -0.89 -13.56
CA PHE A 36 -2.56 -0.12 -13.37
C PHE A 36 -2.64 0.40 -11.94
N LEU A 37 -2.53 1.73 -11.80
CA LEU A 37 -2.79 2.40 -10.53
C LEU A 37 -4.28 2.69 -10.42
N ILE A 38 -4.86 2.31 -9.30
CA ILE A 38 -6.29 2.52 -9.02
C ILE A 38 -6.49 3.98 -8.63
N GLU A 39 -7.45 4.65 -9.27
CA GLU A 39 -7.94 5.93 -8.78
C GLU A 39 -8.72 5.68 -7.47
N PRO A 40 -8.32 6.30 -6.35
CA PRO A 40 -8.97 6.03 -5.07
C PRO A 40 -10.43 6.47 -5.12
N ALA A 41 -11.32 5.59 -4.70
CA ALA A 41 -12.75 5.89 -4.65
C ALA A 41 -13.01 7.12 -3.78
N ASP A 42 -13.78 8.08 -4.32
CA ASP A 42 -14.23 9.23 -3.54
C ASP A 42 -15.36 8.80 -2.61
N MET A 43 -15.00 8.49 -1.36
CA MET A 43 -15.95 8.10 -0.31
C MET A 43 -17.00 9.17 -0.01
N SER A 44 -16.79 10.42 -0.43
CA SER A 44 -17.80 11.46 -0.31
C SER A 44 -18.99 11.25 -1.25
N GLN A 45 -18.83 10.43 -2.30
CA GLN A 45 -19.89 10.10 -3.25
C GLN A 45 -20.73 8.89 -2.83
N THR A 46 -20.19 8.01 -1.97
CA THR A 46 -20.85 6.74 -1.60
C THR A 46 -21.61 6.83 -0.28
N SER A 47 -21.36 7.85 0.53
CA SER A 47 -21.98 8.02 1.86
C SER A 47 -22.13 9.49 2.24
N THR A 48 -23.04 9.80 3.15
CA THR A 48 -23.13 11.15 3.73
C THR A 48 -22.11 11.34 4.84
N ARG A 49 -21.74 12.59 5.14
CA ARG A 49 -20.86 12.92 6.28
C ARG A 49 -21.38 12.31 7.58
N ASP A 50 -22.66 12.48 7.85
CA ASP A 50 -23.24 12.06 9.12
C ASP A 50 -23.24 10.52 9.26
N GLN A 51 -23.43 9.78 8.16
CA GLN A 51 -23.25 8.32 8.12
C GLN A 51 -21.81 7.94 8.48
N ARG A 52 -20.80 8.55 7.85
CA ARG A 52 -19.38 8.28 8.16
C ARG A 52 -19.00 8.61 9.60
N VAL A 53 -19.48 9.74 10.12
CA VAL A 53 -19.24 10.15 11.51
C VAL A 53 -19.88 9.15 12.48
N ASN A 54 -21.10 8.68 12.20
CA ASN A 54 -21.76 7.65 13.00
C ASN A 54 -21.03 6.30 12.95
N GLN A 55 -20.53 5.90 11.77
CA GLN A 55 -19.70 4.71 11.61
C GLN A 55 -18.43 4.81 12.48
N ARG A 56 -17.69 5.91 12.41
CA ARG A 56 -16.48 6.12 13.23
C ARG A 56 -16.78 6.10 14.73
N LYS A 57 -17.93 6.67 15.15
CA LYS A 57 -18.39 6.59 16.55
C LYS A 57 -18.61 5.15 17.00
N ALA A 58 -19.24 4.33 16.16
CA ALA A 58 -19.51 2.92 16.43
C ALA A 58 -18.23 2.06 16.45
N GLU A 59 -17.33 2.26 15.49
CA GLU A 59 -16.07 1.50 15.36
C GLU A 59 -15.12 1.77 16.53
N LEU A 60 -14.95 3.04 16.90
CA LEU A 60 -13.96 3.43 17.91
C LEU A 60 -14.47 3.31 19.34
N LYS A 61 -15.78 3.06 19.52
CA LYS A 61 -16.44 2.89 20.83
C LYS A 61 -15.92 3.88 21.88
N VAL A 62 -15.78 5.15 21.48
CA VAL A 62 -14.98 6.10 22.25
C VAL A 62 -15.62 6.32 23.63
N GLN A 63 -15.03 5.74 24.66
CA GLN A 63 -15.39 6.06 26.05
C GLN A 63 -14.77 7.41 26.37
N ILE A 64 -15.57 8.47 26.31
CA ILE A 64 -15.11 9.82 26.62
C ILE A 64 -15.70 10.21 27.97
N ASN A 65 -14.82 10.49 28.93
CA ASN A 65 -15.27 11.10 30.17
C ASN A 65 -15.85 12.51 29.89
N GLU A 66 -16.87 12.91 30.64
CA GLU A 66 -17.56 14.18 30.41
C GLU A 66 -16.60 15.38 30.45
N GLN A 67 -15.58 15.31 31.30
CA GLN A 67 -14.58 16.37 31.41
C GLN A 67 -13.79 16.57 30.11
N SER A 68 -13.44 15.50 29.41
CA SER A 68 -12.75 15.58 28.11
C SER A 68 -13.65 16.13 27.03
N LEU A 69 -14.95 15.82 27.06
CA LEU A 69 -15.93 16.44 26.14
C LEU A 69 -16.04 17.95 26.40
N LYS A 70 -16.15 18.37 27.66
CA LYS A 70 -16.17 19.80 28.04
C LYS A 70 -14.90 20.51 27.60
N ASN A 71 -13.73 19.91 27.84
CA ASN A 71 -12.44 20.46 27.43
C ASN A 71 -12.31 20.56 25.90
N LEU A 72 -12.80 19.56 25.17
CA LEU A 72 -12.80 19.56 23.71
C LEU A 72 -13.75 20.61 23.15
N ALA A 73 -14.95 20.75 23.72
CA ALA A 73 -15.91 21.79 23.36
C ALA A 73 -15.31 23.19 23.53
N ALA A 74 -14.69 23.45 24.69
CA ALA A 74 -14.06 24.74 24.99
C ALA A 74 -12.89 25.10 24.05
N ARG A 75 -12.25 24.10 23.43
CA ARG A 75 -11.11 24.30 22.52
C ARG A 75 -11.47 24.11 21.06
N CYS A 76 -12.76 23.92 20.76
CA CYS A 76 -13.19 23.54 19.42
C CYS A 76 -12.62 24.47 18.34
N GLU A 77 -12.85 25.77 18.45
CA GLU A 77 -12.57 26.68 17.34
C GLU A 77 -11.08 26.66 16.99
N LYS A 78 -10.25 26.50 18.02
CA LYS A 78 -8.81 26.29 17.87
C LYS A 78 -8.51 24.99 17.13
N VAL A 79 -9.19 23.90 17.48
CA VAL A 79 -9.07 22.61 16.78
C VAL A 79 -9.49 22.74 15.30
N GLN A 80 -10.62 23.40 15.02
CA GLN A 80 -11.09 23.61 13.63
C GLN A 80 -10.09 24.41 12.80
N LYS A 81 -9.53 25.51 13.34
CA LYS A 81 -8.48 26.29 12.65
C LYS A 81 -7.25 25.44 12.33
N VAL A 82 -6.85 24.58 13.27
CA VAL A 82 -5.75 23.62 13.05
C VAL A 82 -6.12 22.61 11.97
N VAL A 83 -7.33 22.06 11.98
CA VAL A 83 -7.80 21.10 10.98
C VAL A 83 -7.80 21.72 9.57
N VAL A 84 -8.29 22.96 9.40
CA VAL A 84 -8.27 23.64 8.10
C VAL A 84 -6.84 23.81 7.58
N THR A 85 -5.92 24.22 8.45
CA THR A 85 -4.49 24.35 8.09
C THR A 85 -3.88 22.99 7.72
N LEU A 86 -4.19 21.95 8.49
CA LEU A 86 -3.76 20.58 8.21
C LEU A 86 -4.29 20.09 6.88
N LYS A 87 -5.58 20.31 6.58
CA LYS A 87 -6.23 19.95 5.32
C LYS A 87 -5.43 20.48 4.13
N THR A 88 -5.19 21.79 4.07
CA THR A 88 -4.46 22.39 2.94
C THR A 88 -3.04 21.85 2.80
N ARG A 89 -2.34 21.64 3.92
CA ARG A 89 -0.97 21.10 3.88
C ARG A 89 -0.96 19.66 3.42
N ASP A 90 -1.83 18.83 3.98
CA ASP A 90 -1.86 17.41 3.69
C ASP A 90 -2.38 17.17 2.27
N GLU A 91 -3.33 17.95 1.75
CA GLU A 91 -3.75 17.92 0.33
C GLU A 91 -2.57 18.12 -0.63
N LYS A 92 -1.71 19.12 -0.38
CA LYS A 92 -0.50 19.33 -1.20
C LYS A 92 0.45 18.14 -1.15
N VAL A 93 0.62 17.54 0.03
CA VAL A 93 1.48 16.35 0.18
C VAL A 93 0.89 15.14 -0.52
N LEU A 94 -0.42 14.93 -0.45
CA LEU A 94 -1.10 13.82 -1.11
C LEU A 94 -1.00 13.95 -2.63
N ILE A 95 -1.25 15.13 -3.19
CA ILE A 95 -1.10 15.40 -4.64
C ILE A 95 0.33 15.14 -5.09
N ALA A 96 1.33 15.73 -4.41
CA ALA A 96 2.73 15.55 -4.78
C ALA A 96 3.18 14.07 -4.75
N ARG A 97 2.65 13.28 -3.80
CA ARG A 97 2.94 11.84 -3.71
C ARG A 97 2.24 11.04 -4.79
N HIS A 98 0.97 11.34 -5.05
CA HIS A 98 0.20 10.73 -6.13
C HIS A 98 0.91 10.92 -7.47
N ASP A 99 1.28 12.16 -7.81
CA ASP A 99 1.98 12.49 -9.05
C ASP A 99 3.34 11.79 -9.14
N PHE A 100 4.08 11.73 -8.03
CA PHE A 100 5.33 11.00 -7.97
C PHE A 100 5.16 9.49 -8.22
N TYR A 101 4.13 8.86 -7.66
CA TYR A 101 3.87 7.43 -7.86
C TYR A 101 3.39 7.12 -9.27
N ILE A 102 2.51 7.93 -9.85
CA ILE A 102 2.11 7.81 -11.26
C ILE A 102 3.32 7.99 -12.18
N GLY A 103 4.11 9.04 -11.98
CA GLY A 103 5.31 9.27 -12.77
C GLY A 103 6.31 8.11 -12.68
N SER A 104 6.41 7.49 -11.51
CA SER A 104 7.27 6.31 -11.30
C SER A 104 6.74 5.06 -11.99
N ALA A 105 5.44 4.79 -11.93
CA ALA A 105 4.79 3.70 -12.64
C ALA A 105 4.97 3.86 -14.17
N ASN A 106 4.69 5.05 -14.71
CA ASN A 106 4.87 5.35 -16.13
C ASN A 106 6.32 5.17 -16.58
N LYS A 107 7.28 5.61 -15.76
CA LYS A 107 8.70 5.40 -16.05
C LYS A 107 9.07 3.91 -16.04
N LEU A 108 8.49 3.12 -15.15
CA LEU A 108 8.73 1.68 -15.09
C LEU A 108 8.16 0.96 -16.32
N ASN A 109 6.94 1.31 -16.75
CA ASN A 109 6.35 0.83 -18.00
C ASN A 109 7.24 1.16 -19.20
N TYR A 110 7.71 2.42 -19.30
CA TYR A 110 8.63 2.83 -20.35
C TYR A 110 9.93 1.99 -20.35
N ILE A 111 10.51 1.71 -19.17
CA ILE A 111 11.71 0.86 -19.07
C ILE A 111 11.42 -0.56 -19.58
N VAL A 112 10.31 -1.16 -19.14
CA VAL A 112 9.89 -2.52 -19.56
C VAL A 112 9.69 -2.58 -21.07
N GLU A 113 8.98 -1.60 -21.66
CA GLU A 113 8.78 -1.53 -23.11
C GLU A 113 10.10 -1.41 -23.89
N ASN A 114 11.03 -0.58 -23.42
CA ASN A 114 12.32 -0.41 -24.10
C ASN A 114 13.22 -1.65 -23.99
N LEU A 115 13.14 -2.39 -22.88
CA LEU A 115 13.85 -3.67 -22.73
C LEU A 115 13.26 -4.72 -23.69
N LYS A 116 11.91 -4.82 -23.77
CA LYS A 116 11.22 -5.71 -24.71
C LYS A 116 11.58 -5.42 -26.16
N LYS A 117 11.63 -4.15 -26.57
CA LYS A 117 12.05 -3.72 -27.92
C LYS A 117 13.49 -4.12 -28.30
N ARG A 118 14.30 -4.54 -27.32
CA ARG A 118 15.69 -4.98 -27.50
C ARG A 118 15.85 -6.48 -27.23
N ASP A 119 14.74 -7.23 -27.20
CA ASP A 119 14.70 -8.66 -26.89
C ASP A 119 15.33 -9.02 -25.52
N ILE A 120 15.34 -8.08 -24.57
CA ILE A 120 15.82 -8.32 -23.21
C ILE A 120 14.65 -8.76 -22.32
N SER A 121 14.87 -9.84 -21.57
CA SER A 121 13.88 -10.35 -20.62
C SER A 121 13.51 -9.30 -19.56
N THR A 122 12.21 -9.06 -19.39
CA THR A 122 11.65 -8.14 -18.39
C THR A 122 11.11 -8.83 -17.15
N ALA A 123 11.20 -10.15 -17.07
CA ALA A 123 10.53 -10.95 -16.04
C ALA A 123 10.89 -10.52 -14.61
N SER A 124 12.15 -10.17 -14.34
CA SER A 124 12.57 -9.70 -13.01
C SER A 124 12.02 -8.31 -12.68
N VAL A 125 11.92 -7.42 -13.68
CA VAL A 125 11.39 -6.07 -13.52
C VAL A 125 9.88 -6.12 -13.30
N GLU A 126 9.16 -6.94 -14.06
CA GLU A 126 7.71 -7.15 -13.93
C GLU A 126 7.35 -7.85 -12.61
N THR A 127 8.16 -8.83 -12.18
CA THR A 127 7.98 -9.46 -10.85
C THR A 127 8.18 -8.44 -9.73
N ALA A 128 9.17 -7.55 -9.85
CA ALA A 128 9.44 -6.51 -8.86
C ALA A 128 8.42 -5.35 -8.90
N SER A 129 7.73 -5.13 -10.04
CA SER A 129 6.74 -4.05 -10.17
C SER A 129 5.42 -4.38 -9.47
N GLN A 130 5.05 -5.66 -9.38
CA GLN A 130 3.80 -6.09 -8.76
C GLN A 130 3.66 -5.63 -7.29
N PRO A 131 4.63 -5.89 -6.38
CA PRO A 131 4.56 -5.37 -5.01
C PRO A 131 4.49 -3.84 -4.93
N PHE A 132 5.12 -3.13 -5.86
CA PHE A 132 5.06 -1.67 -5.93
C PHE A 132 3.66 -1.19 -6.28
N THR A 133 3.04 -1.75 -7.32
CA THR A 133 1.65 -1.45 -7.71
C THR A 133 0.70 -1.70 -6.54
N THR A 134 0.82 -2.86 -5.87
CA THR A 134 0.02 -3.18 -4.69
C THR A 134 0.22 -2.16 -3.55
N ALA A 135 1.47 -1.79 -3.24
CA ALA A 135 1.77 -0.86 -2.17
C ALA A 135 1.26 0.56 -2.47
N VAL A 136 1.38 1.02 -3.73
CA VAL A 136 0.86 2.32 -4.17
C VAL A 136 -0.66 2.32 -4.12
N ASN A 137 -1.32 1.30 -4.65
CA ASN A 137 -2.79 1.22 -4.62
C ASN A 137 -3.33 1.23 -3.19
N LYS A 138 -2.66 0.50 -2.27
CA LYS A 138 -2.99 0.56 -0.84
C LYS A 138 -2.84 1.97 -0.27
N TYR A 139 -1.71 2.63 -0.54
CA TYR A 139 -1.49 4.02 -0.11
C TYR A 139 -2.59 4.96 -0.64
N LEU A 140 -2.99 4.82 -1.90
CA LEU A 140 -3.99 5.69 -2.52
C LEU A 140 -5.37 5.52 -1.87
N VAL A 141 -5.80 4.28 -1.60
CA VAL A 141 -7.04 3.98 -0.88
C VAL A 141 -7.02 4.58 0.54
N ASP A 142 -5.93 4.36 1.27
CA ASP A 142 -5.79 4.87 2.64
C ASP A 142 -5.72 6.41 2.65
N ALA A 143 -5.17 7.02 1.59
CA ALA A 143 -5.09 8.47 1.42
C ALA A 143 -6.45 9.10 1.14
N GLY A 144 -7.28 8.47 0.31
CA GLY A 144 -8.67 8.89 0.08
C GLY A 144 -9.50 8.83 1.36
N SER A 145 -9.34 7.75 2.15
CA SER A 145 -9.99 7.62 3.45
C SER A 145 -9.54 8.70 4.44
N TYR A 146 -8.23 8.98 4.51
CA TYR A 146 -7.68 10.05 5.34
C TYR A 146 -8.20 11.42 4.94
N LYS A 147 -8.16 11.75 3.64
CA LYS A 147 -8.68 13.01 3.11
C LYS A 147 -10.15 13.20 3.50
N THR A 148 -10.98 12.17 3.30
CA THR A 148 -12.39 12.21 3.68
C THR A 148 -12.58 12.48 5.18
N ALA A 149 -11.78 11.86 6.05
CA ALA A 149 -11.85 12.13 7.49
C ALA A 149 -11.46 13.57 7.86
N ILE A 150 -10.45 14.13 7.21
CA ILE A 150 -10.04 15.54 7.40
C ILE A 150 -11.10 16.51 6.86
N ASP A 151 -11.71 16.20 5.72
CA ASP A 151 -12.80 16.98 5.13
C ASP A 151 -14.03 16.99 6.04
N ASP A 152 -14.39 15.82 6.58
CA ASP A 152 -15.48 15.70 7.56
C ASP A 152 -15.17 16.55 8.80
N LEU A 153 -13.95 16.46 9.38
CA LEU A 153 -13.55 17.28 10.52
C LEU A 153 -13.65 18.78 10.25
N ALA A 154 -13.23 19.23 9.06
CA ALA A 154 -13.29 20.63 8.67
C ALA A 154 -14.74 21.14 8.54
N ALA A 155 -15.66 20.26 8.13
CA ALA A 155 -17.07 20.58 7.93
C ALA A 155 -17.95 20.36 9.18
N MET A 156 -17.41 19.79 10.27
CA MET A 156 -18.17 19.50 11.48
C MET A 156 -18.32 20.73 12.37
N SER A 157 -19.54 20.95 12.88
CA SER A 157 -19.79 21.87 13.99
C SER A 157 -19.49 21.16 15.30
N CYS A 158 -18.29 21.38 15.81
CA CYS A 158 -17.79 20.79 17.05
C CYS A 158 -18.69 20.95 18.30
N SER A 159 -19.51 22.01 18.39
CA SER A 159 -20.39 22.29 19.52
C SER A 159 -21.65 21.44 19.48
N LYS A 160 -22.00 20.92 18.30
CA LYS A 160 -23.20 20.11 18.08
C LYS A 160 -22.95 18.61 18.27
N ASP A 161 -21.74 18.13 17.95
CA ASP A 161 -21.37 16.71 18.10
C ASP A 161 -19.90 16.56 18.54
N THR A 162 -19.62 16.84 19.82
CA THR A 162 -18.27 16.69 20.40
C THR A 162 -17.77 15.24 20.37
N THR A 163 -18.68 14.27 20.49
CA THR A 163 -18.34 12.84 20.46
C THR A 163 -17.94 12.41 19.06
N GLY A 164 -18.69 12.83 18.03
CA GLY A 164 -18.35 12.61 16.64
C GLY A 164 -17.05 13.29 16.24
N LEU A 165 -16.81 14.52 16.73
CA LEU A 165 -15.54 15.21 16.51
C LEU A 165 -14.37 14.40 17.07
N ARG A 166 -14.48 13.91 18.32
CA ARG A 166 -13.42 13.10 18.94
C ARG A 166 -13.19 11.80 18.18
N ALA A 167 -14.25 11.08 17.83
CA ALA A 167 -14.15 9.84 17.04
C ALA A 167 -13.46 10.09 15.70
N THR A 168 -13.83 11.17 15.01
CA THR A 168 -13.24 11.50 13.71
C THR A 168 -11.78 11.93 13.82
N ILE A 169 -11.39 12.66 14.89
CA ILE A 169 -9.97 12.97 15.17
C ILE A 169 -9.15 11.69 15.36
N LEU A 170 -9.65 10.75 16.15
CA LEU A 170 -8.97 9.48 16.43
C LEU A 170 -8.81 8.64 15.14
N SER A 171 -9.88 8.54 14.34
CA SER A 171 -9.84 7.88 13.03
C SER A 171 -8.80 8.54 12.10
N ALA A 172 -8.79 9.87 12.01
CA ALA A 172 -7.80 10.59 11.20
C ALA A 172 -6.36 10.36 11.69
N GLN A 173 -6.13 10.26 13.00
CA GLN A 173 -4.80 9.95 13.56
C GLN A 173 -4.34 8.53 13.19
N GLN A 174 -5.24 7.55 13.27
CA GLN A 174 -4.95 6.17 12.87
C GLN A 174 -4.64 6.08 11.36
N LEU A 175 -5.47 6.70 10.53
CA LEU A 175 -5.27 6.77 9.08
C LEU A 175 -3.94 7.46 8.73
N ARG A 176 -3.57 8.53 9.43
CA ARG A 176 -2.26 9.19 9.23
C ARG A 176 -1.09 8.28 9.59
N ALA A 177 -1.21 7.49 10.67
CA ALA A 177 -0.20 6.51 11.04
C ALA A 177 -0.09 5.39 10.00
N GLN A 178 -1.23 4.93 9.47
CA GLN A 178 -1.30 3.96 8.38
C GLN A 178 -0.58 4.49 7.13
N LEU A 179 -0.88 5.72 6.69
CA LEU A 179 -0.20 6.35 5.55
C LEU A 179 1.32 6.43 5.72
N ALA A 180 1.81 6.69 6.92
CA ALA A 180 3.25 6.69 7.19
C ALA A 180 3.86 5.29 7.01
N SER A 181 3.11 4.24 7.37
CA SER A 181 3.49 2.84 7.12
C SER A 181 3.47 2.52 5.62
N ASP A 182 2.41 2.91 4.91
CA ASP A 182 2.29 2.64 3.47
C ASP A 182 3.39 3.33 2.66
N VAL A 183 3.76 4.56 3.02
CA VAL A 183 4.92 5.25 2.41
C VAL A 183 6.22 4.48 2.63
N LYS A 184 6.43 3.87 3.81
CA LYS A 184 7.60 3.02 4.06
C LYS A 184 7.57 1.78 3.17
N ASN A 185 6.40 1.16 3.02
CA ASN A 185 6.22 -0.01 2.17
C ASN A 185 6.49 0.30 0.69
N VAL A 186 5.96 1.41 0.17
CA VAL A 186 6.25 1.88 -1.20
C VAL A 186 7.75 2.13 -1.39
N LYS A 187 8.42 2.74 -0.41
CA LYS A 187 9.88 2.94 -0.48
C LYS A 187 10.66 1.61 -0.50
N ALA A 188 10.22 0.61 0.27
CA ALA A 188 10.86 -0.69 0.28
C ALA A 188 10.75 -1.40 -1.08
N THR A 189 9.59 -1.31 -1.75
CA THR A 189 9.40 -1.92 -3.08
C THR A 189 10.20 -1.22 -4.17
N PHE A 190 10.40 0.11 -4.07
CA PHE A 190 11.30 0.84 -4.98
C PHE A 190 12.75 0.31 -4.98
N VAL A 191 13.26 -0.15 -3.84
CA VAL A 191 14.63 -0.71 -3.75
C VAL A 191 14.72 -1.98 -4.60
N GLN A 192 13.70 -2.83 -4.56
CA GLN A 192 13.63 -4.07 -5.33
C GLN A 192 13.54 -3.79 -6.84
N ILE A 193 12.68 -2.85 -7.25
CA ILE A 193 12.58 -2.42 -8.65
C ILE A 193 13.92 -1.89 -9.15
N LYS A 194 14.59 -1.02 -8.36
CA LYS A 194 15.89 -0.47 -8.75
C LYS A 194 16.91 -1.58 -8.98
N ALA A 195 16.98 -2.56 -8.09
CA ALA A 195 17.88 -3.71 -8.26
C ALA A 195 17.56 -4.52 -9.53
N ALA A 196 16.27 -4.79 -9.79
CA ALA A 196 15.84 -5.52 -10.99
C ALA A 196 16.17 -4.75 -12.29
N VAL A 197 15.94 -3.44 -12.31
CA VAL A 197 16.27 -2.58 -13.45
C VAL A 197 17.79 -2.54 -13.70
N GLU A 198 18.60 -2.42 -12.65
CA GLU A 198 20.06 -2.45 -12.80
C GLU A 198 20.56 -3.82 -13.29
N GLN A 199 19.92 -4.91 -12.88
CA GLN A 199 20.24 -6.24 -13.41
C GLN A 199 19.88 -6.34 -14.90
N ALA A 200 18.70 -5.88 -15.30
CA ALA A 200 18.28 -5.87 -16.70
C ALA A 200 19.20 -5.01 -17.57
N LYS A 201 19.66 -3.86 -17.06
CA LYS A 201 20.63 -3.01 -17.76
C LYS A 201 21.96 -3.71 -18.06
N LYS A 202 22.43 -4.60 -17.18
CA LYS A 202 23.66 -5.36 -17.42
C LYS A 202 23.54 -6.35 -18.58
N MET A 203 22.32 -6.68 -19.00
CA MET A 203 22.05 -7.53 -20.17
C MET A 203 22.02 -6.73 -21.48
N LEU A 204 22.04 -5.40 -21.43
CA LEU A 204 22.14 -4.58 -22.64
C LEU A 204 23.52 -4.79 -23.28
N PRO A 205 23.59 -5.05 -24.60
CA PRO A 205 24.86 -5.05 -25.30
C PRO A 205 25.54 -3.69 -25.13
N LYS A 206 26.87 -3.68 -24.92
CA LYS A 206 27.63 -2.43 -24.85
C LYS A 206 27.48 -1.73 -26.19
N ALA A 207 27.03 -0.47 -26.17
CA ALA A 207 26.92 0.31 -27.39
C ALA A 207 28.34 0.54 -27.93
N GLY A 208 28.73 -0.20 -28.99
CA GLY A 208 29.99 0.00 -29.71
C GLY A 208 31.11 -1.01 -29.44
N SER A 209 30.82 -2.31 -29.30
CA SER A 209 31.83 -3.38 -29.46
C SER A 209 31.61 -4.14 -30.74
#